data_AF-A0AAV5YMQ5-F1
#
_entry.id   AF-A0AAV5YMQ5-F1
#
_cell.length_a   1.000
_cell.length_b   1.000
_cell.length_c   1.000
_cell.angle_alpha   90.00
_cell.angle_beta   90.00
_cell.angle_gamma   90.00
#
_symmetry.space_group_name_H-M   'P 1'
#
loop_
_entity.id
_entity.type
_entity.pdbx_description
1 polymer ?
#
loop_
_entity_poly.entity_id
_entity_poly.type
_entity_poly.pdbx_seq_one_letter_code
_entity_poly.pdbx_strand_id
1 'polypeptide(L)'
;MTSGRRLRSLPTRLLALLVSVVLLAHGLALAQPVDVPPTWGGDFWDRPRLTGSWWGLRDDLGKKGVVIDTDLLLAPQGVSGGKNTAAELWGNA
;
A
#
# COMPACT_ATOMS: atom_id res chain seq x y z
N MET A 1 43.47 6.76 -28.69
CA MET A 1 43.60 7.05 -27.25
C MET A 1 42.20 7.06 -26.63
N THR A 2 41.75 5.93 -26.08
CA THR A 2 40.47 5.82 -25.38
C THR A 2 40.74 5.56 -23.90
N SER A 3 40.54 6.61 -23.09
CA SER A 3 40.74 6.58 -21.64
C SER A 3 39.59 5.81 -20.99
N GLY A 4 39.88 4.59 -20.50
CA GLY A 4 38.94 3.80 -19.72
C GLY A 4 38.71 4.44 -18.35
N ARG A 5 37.49 4.93 -18.09
CA ARG A 5 37.07 5.33 -16.74
C ARG A 5 37.11 4.10 -15.83
N ARG A 6 38.08 4.04 -14.93
CA ARG A 6 38.06 3.08 -13.82
C ARG A 6 36.84 3.38 -12.95
N LEU A 7 35.89 2.45 -12.89
CA LEU A 7 34.85 2.47 -11.87
C LEU A 7 35.56 2.43 -10.50
N ARG A 8 35.40 3.49 -9.70
CA ARG A 8 35.88 3.51 -8.33
C ARG A 8 35.05 2.51 -7.53
N SER A 9 35.70 1.55 -6.88
CA SER A 9 35.04 0.59 -5.98
C SER A 9 34.35 1.33 -4.85
N LEU A 10 33.07 1.05 -4.61
CA LEU A 10 32.34 1.56 -3.46
C LEU A 10 33.00 1.05 -2.16
N PRO A 11 33.10 1.89 -1.12
CA PRO A 11 33.64 1.45 0.16
C PRO A 11 32.73 0.38 0.77
N THR A 12 33.32 -0.69 1.29
CA THR A 12 32.63 -1.89 1.80
C THR A 12 31.52 -1.56 2.81
N ARG A 13 31.69 -0.48 3.59
CA ARG A 13 30.70 0.01 4.56
C ARG A 13 29.43 0.54 3.90
N LEU A 14 29.55 1.24 2.78
CA LEU A 14 28.40 1.77 2.04
C LEU A 14 27.65 0.65 1.34
N LEU A 15 28.38 -0.34 0.82
CA LEU A 15 27.78 -1.56 0.27
C LEU A 15 27.02 -2.34 1.36
N ALA A 16 27.62 -2.53 2.55
CA ALA A 16 26.96 -3.20 3.67
C ALA A 16 25.70 -2.45 4.14
N LEU A 17 25.72 -1.12 4.15
CA LEU A 17 24.57 -0.30 4.52
C LEU A 17 23.45 -0.42 3.48
N LEU A 18 23.78 -0.36 2.19
CA LEU A 18 22.81 -0.56 1.10
C LEU A 18 22.18 -1.97 1.16
N VAL A 19 23.00 -3.00 1.37
CA VAL A 19 22.51 -4.38 1.52
C VAL A 19 21.60 -4.50 2.75
N SER A 20 21.95 -3.88 3.87
CA SER A 20 21.13 -3.90 5.09
C SER A 20 19.78 -3.21 4.89
N VAL A 21 19.76 -2.05 4.22
CA VAL A 21 18.52 -1.33 3.87
C VAL A 21 17.64 -2.18 2.96
N VAL A 22 18.24 -2.82 1.95
CA VAL A 22 17.50 -3.70 1.04
C VAL A 22 16.92 -4.89 1.80
N LEU A 23 17.70 -5.59 2.63
CA LEU A 23 17.23 -6.75 3.39
C LEU A 23 16.10 -6.40 4.39
N LEU A 24 16.20 -5.25 5.06
CA LEU A 24 15.16 -4.79 6.00
C LEU A 24 13.88 -4.34 5.28
N ALA A 25 13.98 -3.76 4.09
CA ALA A 25 12.82 -3.37 3.28
C ALA A 25 12.00 -4.58 2.80
N HIS A 26 12.63 -5.73 2.54
CA HIS A 26 11.93 -6.95 2.14
C HIS A 26 11.04 -7.52 3.25
N GLY A 27 11.45 -7.41 4.52
CA GLY A 27 10.67 -7.97 5.64
C GLY A 27 9.35 -7.23 5.90
N LEU A 28 9.33 -5.91 5.69
CA LEU A 28 8.15 -5.08 5.93
C LEU A 28 7.04 -5.28 4.87
N ALA A 29 7.41 -5.55 3.61
CA ALA A 29 6.45 -5.76 2.52
C ALA A 29 5.63 -7.05 2.65
N LEU A 30 6.08 -8.02 3.47
CA LEU A 30 5.47 -9.34 3.64
C LEU A 30 4.57 -9.41 4.88
N ALA A 31 4.58 -8.38 5.74
CA ALA A 31 3.82 -8.37 6.99
C ALA A 31 2.30 -8.18 6.78
N GLN A 32 1.88 -7.72 5.60
CA GLN A 32 0.47 -7.62 5.21
C GLN A 32 0.30 -8.11 3.77
N PRO A 33 0.07 -9.43 3.57
CA PRO A 33 -0.28 -9.94 2.26
C PRO A 33 -1.59 -9.28 1.82
N VAL A 34 -1.52 -8.46 0.77
CA VAL A 34 -2.72 -7.90 0.14
C VAL A 34 -3.09 -8.80 -1.02
N ASP A 35 -4.30 -9.36 -1.00
CA ASP A 35 -4.82 -10.14 -2.12
C ASP A 35 -4.94 -9.24 -3.35
N VAL A 36 -4.20 -9.59 -4.41
CA VAL A 36 -4.24 -8.87 -5.69
C VAL A 36 -5.11 -9.67 -6.66
N PRO A 37 -6.34 -9.22 -6.95
CA PRO A 37 -7.20 -9.89 -7.90
C PRO A 37 -6.65 -9.76 -9.33
N PRO A 38 -7.09 -10.62 -10.27
CA PRO A 38 -6.73 -10.50 -11.68
C PRO A 38 -7.11 -9.14 -12.31
N THR A 39 -8.18 -8.51 -11.80
CA THR A 39 -8.58 -7.14 -12.11
C THR A 39 -9.29 -6.53 -10.90
N TRP A 40 -9.12 -5.22 -10.72
CA TRP A 40 -9.90 -4.42 -9.79
C TRP A 40 -11.22 -3.92 -10.41
N GLY A 41 -11.46 -4.19 -11.69
CA GLY A 41 -12.66 -3.79 -12.43
C GLY A 41 -13.88 -4.69 -12.17
N GLY A 42 -14.93 -4.47 -12.95
CA GLY A 42 -16.22 -5.14 -12.84
C GLY A 42 -17.37 -4.15 -12.64
N ASP A 43 -18.59 -4.70 -12.60
CA ASP A 43 -19.78 -3.91 -12.25
C ASP A 43 -19.67 -3.39 -10.82
N PHE A 44 -20.46 -2.36 -10.48
CA PHE A 44 -20.37 -1.68 -9.19
C PHE A 44 -20.46 -2.63 -7.99
N TRP A 45 -21.26 -3.70 -8.11
CA TRP A 45 -21.49 -4.68 -7.05
C TRP A 45 -20.51 -5.84 -7.05
N ASP A 46 -19.88 -6.13 -8.19
CA ASP A 46 -19.00 -7.30 -8.35
C ASP A 46 -17.52 -6.93 -8.20
N ARG A 47 -17.18 -5.64 -8.31
CA ARG A 47 -15.79 -5.19 -8.24
C ARG A 47 -15.20 -5.33 -6.82
N PRO A 48 -13.93 -5.72 -6.67
CA PRO A 48 -13.32 -5.97 -5.35
C PRO A 48 -13.15 -4.73 -4.47
N ARG A 49 -13.16 -3.54 -5.07
CA ARG A 49 -12.88 -2.25 -4.39
C ARG A 49 -13.74 -1.13 -4.96
N LEU A 50 -14.08 -0.17 -4.09
CA LEU A 50 -15.02 0.91 -4.38
C LEU A 50 -14.64 1.74 -5.62
N THR A 51 -13.35 1.98 -5.87
CA THR A 51 -12.88 2.85 -6.98
C THR A 51 -12.52 2.09 -8.26
N GLY A 52 -12.56 0.77 -8.24
CA GLY A 52 -12.28 -0.07 -9.41
C GLY A 52 -10.82 -0.02 -9.90
N SER A 53 -10.63 -0.19 -11.22
CA SER A 53 -9.33 -0.35 -11.88
C SER A 53 -8.68 0.95 -12.39
N TRP A 54 -9.34 2.10 -12.26
CA TRP A 54 -8.84 3.41 -12.73
C TRP A 54 -8.38 3.38 -14.20
N TRP A 55 -9.29 3.05 -15.11
CA TRP A 55 -8.98 2.88 -16.55
C TRP A 55 -7.87 1.84 -16.82
N GLY A 56 -7.70 0.86 -15.91
CA GLY A 56 -6.70 -0.21 -16.01
C GLY A 56 -5.36 0.08 -15.31
N LEU A 57 -5.11 1.31 -14.87
CA LEU A 57 -3.87 1.68 -14.19
C LEU A 57 -3.63 0.82 -12.94
N ARG A 58 -4.68 0.58 -12.14
CA ARG A 58 -4.55 -0.18 -10.89
C ARG A 58 -4.23 -1.65 -11.13
N ASP A 59 -4.74 -2.23 -12.22
CA ASP A 59 -4.44 -3.62 -12.62
C ASP A 59 -2.97 -3.75 -13.01
N ASP A 60 -2.44 -2.78 -13.76
CA ASP A 60 -1.05 -2.78 -14.19
C ASP A 60 -0.05 -2.55 -13.06
N LEU A 61 -0.43 -1.78 -12.05
CA LEU A 61 0.35 -1.65 -10.81
C LEU A 61 0.34 -2.97 -10.02
N GLY A 62 -0.83 -3.61 -9.88
CA GLY A 62 -0.96 -4.91 -9.20
C GLY A 62 -0.09 -6.01 -9.81
N LYS A 63 -0.04 -6.11 -11.14
CA LYS A 63 0.85 -7.05 -11.85
C LYS A 63 2.34 -6.81 -11.57
N LYS A 64 2.72 -5.59 -11.19
CA LYS A 64 4.09 -5.19 -10.85
C LYS A 64 4.38 -5.30 -9.35
N GLY A 65 3.43 -5.81 -8.56
CA GLY A 65 3.56 -5.92 -7.10
C GLY A 65 3.38 -4.58 -6.37
N VAL A 66 2.83 -3.56 -7.04
CA VAL A 66 2.52 -2.27 -6.40
C VAL A 66 1.04 -2.21 -6.13
N VAL A 67 0.66 -2.19 -4.86
CA VAL A 67 -0.74 -2.12 -4.43
C VAL A 67 -0.92 -0.87 -3.58
N ILE A 68 -1.91 -0.07 -3.94
CA ILE A 68 -2.38 1.07 -3.16
C ILE A 68 -3.79 0.73 -2.74
N ASP A 69 -4.01 0.56 -1.44
CA ASP A 69 -5.32 0.26 -0.87
C ASP A 69 -5.58 1.13 0.36
N THR A 70 -6.86 1.41 0.61
CA THR A 70 -7.29 2.22 1.74
C THR A 70 -8.64 1.72 2.19
N ASP A 71 -8.67 1.10 3.36
CA ASP A 71 -9.88 0.60 3.99
C ASP A 71 -10.35 1.59 5.05
N LEU A 72 -11.63 1.93 5.02
CA LEU A 72 -12.26 2.80 6.01
C LEU A 72 -13.36 2.02 6.73
N LEU A 73 -13.16 1.78 8.02
CA LEU A 73 -14.19 1.24 8.90
C LEU A 73 -14.76 2.36 9.77
N LEU A 74 -16.01 2.71 9.53
CA LEU A 74 -16.78 3.62 10.38
C LEU A 74 -17.70 2.80 11.27
N ALA A 75 -17.47 2.81 12.58
CA ALA A 75 -18.29 2.15 13.57
C ALA A 75 -19.02 3.19 14.44
N PRO A 76 -20.12 3.80 13.97
CA PRO A 76 -20.88 4.73 14.79
C PRO A 76 -21.38 4.05 16.05
N GLN A 77 -21.20 4.71 17.19
CA GLN A 77 -21.71 4.25 18.48
C GLN A 77 -22.65 5.32 19.04
N GLY A 78 -23.82 4.88 19.50
CA GLY A 78 -24.79 5.72 20.18
C GLY A 78 -25.26 5.04 21.47
N VAL A 79 -25.39 5.81 22.54
CA VAL A 79 -26.01 5.34 23.79
C VAL A 79 -27.37 6.01 23.98
N SER A 80 -28.39 5.24 24.38
CA SER A 80 -29.70 5.79 24.72
C SER A 80 -29.80 6.03 26.24
N GLY A 81 -29.83 7.30 26.65
CA GLY A 81 -29.94 7.74 28.05
C GLY A 81 -28.99 8.90 28.40
N GLY A 82 -29.26 9.63 29.48
CA GLY A 82 -28.47 10.81 29.90
C GLY A 82 -28.93 12.14 29.29
N LYS A 83 -28.16 13.22 29.48
CA LYS A 83 -28.54 14.59 29.06
C LYS A 83 -28.33 14.86 27.56
N ASN A 84 -27.55 14.04 26.87
CA ASN A 84 -27.31 14.16 25.43
C ASN A 84 -27.57 12.79 24.78
N THR A 85 -28.57 12.75 23.90
CA THR A 85 -29.06 11.53 23.24
C THR A 85 -28.68 11.46 21.77
N ALA A 86 -27.92 12.43 21.27
CA ALA A 86 -27.47 12.43 19.88
C ALA A 86 -26.31 11.45 19.72
N ALA A 87 -26.50 10.44 18.86
CA ALA A 87 -25.40 9.67 18.32
C ALA A 87 -24.78 10.47 17.18
N GLU A 88 -23.52 10.83 17.30
CA GLU A 88 -22.82 11.56 16.25
C GLU A 88 -21.92 10.61 15.48
N LEU A 89 -21.99 10.68 14.14
CA LEU A 89 -21.16 9.89 13.24
C LEU A 89 -19.75 10.49 13.22
N TRP A 90 -18.92 10.11 14.19
CA TRP A 90 -17.49 10.43 14.20
C TRP A 90 -16.66 9.17 13.99
N GLY A 91 -15.72 9.25 13.05
CA GLY A 91 -14.66 8.27 12.89
C GLY A 91 -13.32 8.97 12.98
N ASN A 92 -12.41 8.45 13.81
CA ASN A 92 -10.99 8.78 13.71
C ASN A 92 -10.40 7.75 12.75
N ALA A 93 -10.07 8.20 11.53
CA ALA A 93 -9.28 7.42 10.59
C ALA A 93 -7.82 7.31 11.08
#